data_AF-A0A7X7LQT4-F1
#
_entry.id   AF-A0A7X7LQT4-F1
#
_cell.length_a   1.000
_cell.length_b   1.000
_cell.length_c   1.000
_cell.angle_alpha   90.00
_cell.angle_beta   90.00
_cell.angle_gamma   90.00
#
_symmetry.space_group_name_H-M   'P 1'
#
loop_
_entity.id
_entity.type
_entity.pdbx_description
1 polymer ?
#
loop_
_entity_poly.entity_id
_entity_poly.type
_entity_poly.pdbx_seq_one_letter_code
_entity_poly.pdbx_strand_id
1 'polypeptide(L)'
;MNRLVEKYKQEIVPALTAKFNYSSVMACPKVSKIVLNIGVGDAVANPKVLDDAVNELTQITGQKPVITKAKHSIANFKLREG
;
A
#
# COMPACT_ATOMS: atom_id res chain seq x y z
N MET A 1 -12.26 16.22 12.00
CA MET A 1 -11.25 15.96 10.94
C MET A 1 -10.76 14.52 11.14
N ASN A 2 -9.93 13.94 10.28
CA ASN A 2 -9.50 12.54 10.46
C ASN A 2 -8.49 12.44 11.63
N ARG A 3 -8.69 11.54 12.61
CA ARG A 3 -7.89 11.46 13.87
C ARG A 3 -6.38 11.46 13.65
N LEU A 4 -5.93 10.75 12.62
CA LEU A 4 -4.50 10.66 12.26
C LEU A 4 -3.93 12.00 11.73
N VAL A 5 -4.75 12.77 11.03
CA VAL A 5 -4.36 14.08 10.48
C VAL A 5 -4.22 15.11 11.62
N GLU A 6 -5.14 15.08 12.59
CA GLU A 6 -5.08 15.94 13.78
C GLU A 6 -3.84 15.62 14.61
N LYS A 7 -3.62 14.33 14.92
CA LYS A 7 -2.41 13.88 15.62
C LYS A 7 -1.12 14.27 14.90
N TYR A 8 -1.08 14.11 13.58
CA TYR A 8 0.09 14.49 12.78
C TYR A 8 0.40 15.99 12.90
N LYS A 9 -0.62 16.85 12.74
CA LYS A 9 -0.43 18.30 12.76
C LYS A 9 -0.12 18.86 14.15
N GLN A 10 -0.76 18.33 15.19
CA GLN A 10 -0.71 18.91 16.54
C GLN A 10 0.43 18.34 17.39
N GLU A 11 0.75 17.05 17.25
CA GLU A 11 1.74 16.39 18.11
C GLU A 11 3.03 16.06 17.36
N ILE A 12 2.90 15.43 16.18
CA ILE A 12 4.04 14.83 15.48
C ILE A 12 4.91 15.91 14.81
N VAL A 13 4.32 16.89 14.13
CA VAL A 13 5.07 17.97 13.46
C VAL A 13 5.90 18.80 14.45
N PRO A 14 5.35 19.29 15.58
CA PRO A 14 6.15 20.01 16.58
C PRO A 14 7.26 19.15 17.19
N ALA A 15 6.97 17.89 17.53
CA ALA A 15 7.95 16.97 18.11
C ALA A 15 9.12 16.68 17.15
N LEU A 16 8.84 16.47 15.87
CA LEU A 16 9.89 16.26 14.85
C LEU A 16 10.69 17.52 14.58
N THR A 17 10.03 18.68 14.54
CA THR A 17 10.69 19.98 14.34
C THR A 17 11.67 20.29 15.48
N ALA A 18 11.26 20.04 16.73
CA ALA A 18 12.14 20.21 17.89
C ALA A 18 13.29 19.19 17.93
N LYS A 19 13.02 17.92 17.58
CA LYS A 19 14.04 16.86 17.61
C LYS A 19 15.11 17.00 16.54
N PHE A 20 14.73 17.43 15.34
CA PHE A 20 15.62 17.51 14.17
C PHE A 20 15.97 18.95 13.76
N ASN A 21 15.49 19.94 14.52
CA ASN A 21 15.80 21.37 14.35
C ASN A 21 15.58 21.88 12.91
N TYR A 22 14.46 21.47 12.30
CA TYR A 22 14.12 21.89 10.94
C TYR A 22 13.90 23.41 10.87
N SER A 23 14.48 24.07 9.86
CA SER A 23 14.35 25.52 9.64
C SER A 23 12.98 25.96 9.12
N SER A 24 12.18 25.02 8.60
CA SER A 24 10.86 25.27 8.04
C SER A 24 9.89 24.16 8.41
N VAL A 25 8.66 24.54 8.77
CA VAL A 25 7.55 23.61 9.05
C VAL A 25 7.26 22.70 7.85
N MET A 26 7.54 23.17 6.63
CA MET A 26 7.33 22.41 5.40
C MET A 26 8.39 21.33 5.15
N ALA A 27 9.52 21.38 5.86
CA ALA A 27 10.56 20.34 5.79
C ALA A 27 10.20 19.08 6.60
N CYS A 28 9.16 19.14 7.45
CA CYS A 28 8.72 17.99 8.23
C CYS A 28 8.20 16.86 7.31
N PRO A 29 8.69 15.62 7.45
CA PRO A 29 8.29 14.48 6.62
C PRO A 29 6.80 14.18 6.68
N LYS A 30 6.16 13.97 5.52
CA LYS A 30 4.74 13.64 5.38
C LYS A 30 4.56 12.24 4.78
N VAL A 31 3.49 11.55 5.17
CA VAL A 31 3.07 10.30 4.51
C VAL A 31 2.41 10.66 3.17
N SER A 32 3.01 10.24 2.05
CA SER A 32 2.51 10.55 0.71
C SER A 32 1.48 9.54 0.21
N LYS A 33 1.79 8.23 0.32
CA LYS A 33 0.88 7.14 -0.03
C LYS A 33 1.22 5.85 0.73
N ILE A 34 0.22 5.01 0.90
CA ILE A 34 0.37 3.62 1.38
C ILE A 34 -0.09 2.72 0.24
N VAL A 35 0.76 1.77 -0.18
CA VAL A 35 0.44 0.81 -1.23
C VAL A 35 0.37 -0.57 -0.59
N LEU A 36 -0.74 -1.26 -0.80
CA LEU A 36 -0.96 -2.62 -0.32
C LEU A 36 -0.85 -3.57 -1.51
N ASN A 37 -0.12 -4.67 -1.31
CA ASN A 37 0.12 -5.67 -2.34
C ASN A 37 -0.05 -7.07 -1.74
N ILE A 38 -0.79 -7.93 -2.42
CA ILE A 38 -0.96 -9.34 -2.05
C ILE A 38 -0.36 -10.19 -3.17
N GLY A 39 0.59 -11.05 -2.82
CA GLY A 39 1.15 -12.03 -3.75
C GLY A 39 0.30 -13.28 -3.75
N VAL A 40 -0.50 -13.49 -4.81
CA VAL A 40 -1.32 -14.70 -4.97
C VAL A 40 -0.68 -15.61 -6.01
N GLY A 41 0.37 -16.33 -5.63
CA GLY A 41 1.11 -17.23 -6.54
C GLY A 41 0.28 -18.43 -7.02
N ASP A 42 -0.64 -18.92 -6.18
CA ASP A 42 -1.49 -20.07 -6.47
C ASP A 42 -2.65 -19.75 -7.42
N ALA A 43 -2.90 -18.46 -7.70
CA ALA A 43 -3.92 -18.02 -8.65
C ALA A 43 -3.65 -18.48 -10.09
N VAL A 44 -2.40 -18.86 -10.40
CA VAL A 44 -2.05 -19.46 -11.71
C VAL A 44 -2.80 -20.78 -11.93
N ALA A 45 -3.05 -21.55 -10.86
CA ALA A 45 -3.75 -22.82 -10.93
C ALA A 45 -5.27 -22.69 -10.70
N ASN A 46 -5.70 -21.72 -9.88
CA ASN A 46 -7.11 -21.50 -9.57
C ASN A 46 -7.49 -20.00 -9.62
N PRO A 47 -8.15 -19.56 -10.71
CA PRO A 47 -8.59 -18.17 -10.86
C PRO A 47 -9.53 -17.67 -9.75
N LYS A 48 -10.29 -18.56 -9.09
CA LYS A 48 -11.23 -18.16 -8.03
C LYS A 48 -10.53 -17.56 -6.81
N VAL A 49 -9.32 -18.03 -6.50
CA VAL A 49 -8.52 -17.50 -5.38
C VAL A 49 -8.14 -16.04 -5.61
N LEU A 50 -7.98 -15.64 -6.88
CA LEU A 50 -7.76 -14.23 -7.22
C LEU A 50 -8.99 -13.39 -6.93
N ASP A 51 -10.18 -13.88 -7.29
CA ASP A 51 -11.45 -13.17 -7.05
C ASP A 51 -11.73 -13.04 -5.54
N ASP A 52 -11.45 -14.08 -4.77
CA ASP A 52 -11.57 -14.07 -3.30
C ASP A 52 -10.61 -13.04 -2.68
N ALA A 53 -9.34 -13.05 -3.09
CA ALA A 53 -8.36 -12.08 -2.63
C ALA A 53 -8.74 -10.63 -3.00
N VAL A 54 -9.32 -10.41 -4.18
CA VAL A 54 -9.84 -9.09 -4.59
C VAL A 54 -10.98 -8.66 -3.68
N ASN A 55 -11.90 -9.56 -3.34
CA ASN A 55 -13.03 -9.25 -2.46
C ASN A 55 -12.56 -8.93 -1.04
N GLU A 56 -11.66 -9.71 -0.47
CA GLU A 56 -11.09 -9.48 0.86
C GLU A 56 -10.35 -8.13 0.93
N LEU A 57 -9.48 -7.85 -0.04
CA LEU A 57 -8.71 -6.60 -0.08
C LEU A 57 -9.65 -5.39 -0.27
N THR A 58 -10.74 -5.57 -1.03
CA THR A 58 -11.79 -4.56 -1.17
C THR A 58 -12.51 -4.30 0.15
N GLN A 59 -12.83 -5.34 0.92
CA GLN A 59 -13.46 -5.19 2.24
C GLN A 59 -12.53 -4.50 3.24
N ILE A 60 -11.24 -4.82 3.22
CA ILE A 60 -10.24 -4.24 4.15
C ILE A 60 -9.98 -2.77 3.82
N THR A 61 -9.78 -2.44 2.54
CA THR A 61 -9.34 -1.10 2.12
C THR A 61 -10.49 -0.18 1.71
N GLY A 62 -11.68 -0.72 1.48
CA GLY A 62 -12.81 0.00 0.90
C GLY A 62 -12.59 0.39 -0.57
N GLN A 63 -11.54 -0.10 -1.22
CA GLN A 63 -11.18 0.24 -2.58
C GLN A 63 -10.98 -1.02 -3.42
N LYS A 64 -11.51 -1.03 -4.64
CA LYS A 64 -11.27 -2.13 -5.58
C LYS A 64 -9.78 -2.18 -5.96
N PRO A 65 -9.06 -3.28 -5.68
CA PRO A 65 -7.64 -3.40 -5.99
C PRO A 65 -7.40 -3.55 -7.49
N VAL A 66 -6.19 -3.20 -7.92
CA VAL A 66 -5.73 -3.37 -9.31
C VAL A 66 -5.09 -4.75 -9.46
N ILE A 67 -5.54 -5.53 -10.43
CA ILE A 67 -4.97 -6.84 -10.74
C ILE A 67 -3.65 -6.63 -11.51
N THR A 68 -2.54 -6.99 -10.88
CA THR A 68 -1.22 -6.93 -11.50
C THR A 68 -0.91 -8.21 -12.26
N LYS A 69 -0.36 -8.04 -13.46
CA LYS A 69 -0.07 -9.10 -14.41
C LYS A 69 1.44 -9.35 -14.53
N ALA A 70 1.84 -10.54 -14.97
CA ALA A 70 3.25 -10.93 -14.99
C ALA A 70 3.96 -10.26 -16.18
N LYS A 71 5.03 -9.50 -15.89
CA LYS A 71 5.84 -8.83 -16.92
C LYS A 71 6.73 -9.78 -17.72
N HIS A 72 7.13 -10.90 -17.12
CA HIS A 72 8.06 -11.85 -17.71
C HIS A 72 7.58 -13.28 -17.43
N SER A 73 7.89 -14.17 -18.38
CA SER A 73 7.67 -15.61 -18.20
C SER A 73 8.78 -16.18 -17.31
N ILE A 74 8.42 -16.90 -16.25
CA ILE A 74 9.37 -17.54 -15.34
C ILE A 74 9.00 -19.01 -15.17
N ALA A 75 9.78 -19.90 -15.79
CA ALA A 75 9.50 -21.34 -15.85
C ALA A 75 9.39 -22.00 -14.47
N ASN A 76 10.25 -21.62 -13.52
CA ASN A 76 10.24 -22.18 -12.16
C ASN A 76 8.93 -21.94 -11.40
N PHE A 77 8.23 -20.84 -11.71
CA PHE A 77 6.96 -20.49 -11.09
C PHE A 77 5.76 -20.80 -11.99
N LYS A 78 5.98 -21.48 -13.13
CA LYS A 78 4.95 -21.75 -14.14
C LYS A 78 4.22 -20.49 -14.61
N LEU A 79 4.88 -19.32 -14.54
CA LEU A 79 4.34 -18.03 -14.93
C LEU A 79 4.59 -17.77 -16.41
N ARG A 80 3.57 -17.28 -17.12
CA ARG A 80 3.68 -16.77 -18.49
C ARG A 80 3.47 -15.27 -18.47
N GLU A 81 4.16 -14.57 -19.36
CA GLU A 81 3.93 -13.14 -19.62
C GLU A 81 2.48 -12.93 -20.04
N GLY A 82 1.81 -11.97 -19.39
CA GLY A 82 0.37 -11.83 -19.52
C GLY A 82 -0.23 -11.03 -18.41
#